data_AF-A0A9D5CUT8-F1
#
_entry.id   AF-A0A9D5CUT8-F1
#
_cell.length_a   1.000
_cell.length_b   1.000
_cell.length_c   1.000
_cell.angle_alpha   90.00
_cell.angle_beta   90.00
_cell.angle_gamma   90.00
#
_symmetry.space_group_name_H-M   'P 1'
#
loop_
_entity.id
_entity.type
_entity.pdbx_description
1 polymer ?
#
loop_
_entity_poly.entity_id
_entity_poly.type
_entity_poly.pdbx_seq_one_letter_code
_entity_poly.pdbx_strand_id
1 'polypeptide(L)'
;MNSSISRASALAFAFSSSACSPLCRRFQLRWTSLLLRSCHLRMFSVVKSERVPLPKKKRRLDEICLERFQQYSRTFIQSWIMQGKVLVDGRVVNKAGTPVSDKSTVEIKAEIPKYVCRAGYKLEAAIEQLGVDVVGKVALDSGLSTGGFTDCLLQHGASFVYGVDVGYGQVADKICRDERVCVIERTNLRYLSALPQQVDLVTLDLSFISILLVMPAVVKVMKTESTLVTLVKPQFEAHRSQVGGGGIVRDPQVHQEVLDRIIEGVEDPYIDSWNCVVMGGVEKKKIIIDTDPGIDDAMAIFVALRSPEVEVIGLTTIYGNVYTTLATRNALHLLEFAERSDIPVAEGSHVTIMKTTKLRIADFVHGADGLGNQNFPSPKGRQIDQSAPAFLVEQANLYPGKVTVVALGPLTNIALAIQLDPEFSKKIGQIVVLGGAFSVNGNVNPAAEANIFGDPDAADIVFTSGADVLAVGINVTHQVVLTDADRDKLAQSGGKYAQYLSKILEFYYAYHHDAYATQGVYLHDPTALLAAVNPSLLTYIEGVVRVQTTGIMRGLTIFDNSHKRFEEQTEWSHKPTVKVAVTVDAPATVKLVMERLMNS
;
A
#
# COMPACT_ATOMS: atom_id res chain seq x y z
N MET A 1 4.02 11.72 22.17
CA MET A 1 3.48 12.83 21.36
C MET A 1 3.97 12.60 19.94
N ASN A 2 3.06 12.21 19.04
CA ASN A 2 3.40 11.82 17.68
C ASN A 2 3.19 13.00 16.73
N SER A 3 4.06 13.14 15.73
CA SER A 3 3.86 14.03 14.57
C SER A 3 4.05 13.22 13.29
N SER A 4 2.96 12.99 12.57
CA SER A 4 2.92 12.26 11.31
C SER A 4 3.56 13.06 10.16
N ILE A 5 4.23 12.36 9.24
CA ILE A 5 4.75 12.93 7.98
C ILE A 5 4.22 12.07 6.84
N SER A 6 3.43 12.67 5.95
CA SER A 6 2.87 12.02 4.77
C SER A 6 3.95 11.73 3.71
N ARG A 7 3.77 10.66 2.94
CA ARG A 7 4.55 10.38 1.72
C ARG A 7 3.66 10.68 0.52
N ALA A 8 4.19 11.41 -0.46
CA ALA A 8 3.57 11.58 -1.77
C ALA A 8 4.23 10.61 -2.75
N SER A 9 3.41 9.78 -3.38
CA SER A 9 3.74 8.87 -4.48
C SER A 9 3.71 9.61 -5.81
N ALA A 10 4.68 9.37 -6.68
CA ALA A 10 4.74 9.95 -8.02
C ALA A 10 5.69 9.12 -8.91
N LEU A 11 5.42 9.09 -10.21
CA LEU A 11 5.79 8.01 -11.14
C LEU A 11 6.10 8.55 -12.55
N ALA A 12 6.78 7.78 -13.42
CA ALA A 12 7.21 8.15 -14.79
C ALA A 12 7.43 6.87 -15.65
N PHE A 13 7.90 6.94 -16.93
CA PHE A 13 8.25 5.79 -17.81
C PHE A 13 9.23 6.05 -18.99
N ALA A 14 9.72 4.97 -19.64
CA ALA A 14 10.04 4.89 -21.09
C ALA A 14 10.15 3.41 -21.62
N PHE A 15 10.50 3.22 -22.90
CA PHE A 15 10.80 1.94 -23.60
C PHE A 15 12.17 1.99 -24.32
N SER A 16 12.73 0.85 -24.77
CA SER A 16 14.16 0.70 -25.15
C SER A 16 14.47 0.21 -26.59
N SER A 17 15.68 0.53 -27.11
CA SER A 17 16.48 -0.39 -27.95
C SER A 17 18.01 -0.12 -27.83
N SER A 18 18.88 -0.98 -28.38
CA SER A 18 20.17 -1.40 -27.77
C SER A 18 21.49 -1.08 -28.51
N ALA A 19 22.61 -0.82 -27.79
CA ALA A 19 23.82 -1.70 -27.70
C ALA A 19 25.23 -1.04 -27.42
N CYS A 20 26.02 -1.67 -26.51
CA CYS A 20 27.51 -1.86 -26.48
C CYS A 20 28.57 -0.72 -26.25
N SER A 21 29.00 -0.50 -24.98
CA SER A 21 30.31 -0.89 -24.31
C SER A 21 31.72 -0.76 -24.99
N PRO A 22 32.89 -0.85 -24.27
CA PRO A 22 33.38 -0.28 -22.96
C PRO A 22 34.92 0.08 -22.90
N LEU A 23 35.53 0.20 -21.67
CA LEU A 23 36.99 0.11 -21.26
C LEU A 23 37.87 1.40 -21.18
N CYS A 24 38.88 1.62 -20.27
CA CYS A 24 39.29 1.03 -18.96
C CYS A 24 40.45 1.81 -18.21
N ARG A 25 40.55 1.71 -16.86
CA ARG A 25 41.76 1.81 -15.95
C ARG A 25 42.60 3.13 -15.88
N ARG A 26 43.52 3.41 -14.92
CA ARG A 26 43.80 3.13 -13.45
C ARG A 26 45.26 3.58 -13.14
N PHE A 27 45.64 4.12 -11.95
CA PHE A 27 46.95 3.87 -11.24
C PHE A 27 47.10 4.60 -9.86
N GLN A 28 48.30 4.60 -9.24
CA GLN A 28 48.60 4.51 -7.77
C GLN A 28 49.91 5.30 -7.43
N LEU A 29 50.20 5.88 -6.23
CA LEU A 29 50.97 5.29 -5.08
C LEU A 29 51.45 6.30 -3.97
N ARG A 30 52.05 5.74 -2.90
CA ARG A 30 52.63 6.19 -1.57
C ARG A 30 53.90 7.11 -1.60
N TRP A 31 54.62 7.54 -0.52
CA TRP A 31 54.51 7.97 0.93
C TRP A 31 55.98 8.13 1.49
N THR A 32 56.30 8.99 2.50
CA THR A 32 57.46 8.82 3.46
C THR A 32 57.46 9.79 4.68
N SER A 33 58.36 9.61 5.67
CA SER A 33 58.31 10.14 7.07
C SER A 33 59.65 10.69 7.65
N LEU A 34 59.63 11.37 8.84
CA LEU A 34 60.80 11.52 9.75
C LEU A 34 60.42 11.99 11.21
N LEU A 35 61.40 12.11 12.13
CA LEU A 35 61.31 11.70 13.56
C LEU A 35 62.18 12.57 14.55
N LEU A 36 62.06 12.35 15.89
CA LEU A 36 62.92 12.78 17.06
C LEU A 36 62.53 14.12 17.76
N ARG A 37 62.82 14.41 19.06
CA ARG A 37 63.61 13.79 20.17
C ARG A 37 63.12 14.24 21.59
N SER A 38 63.74 13.77 22.69
CA SER A 38 63.26 13.87 24.10
C SER A 38 64.24 14.51 25.12
N CYS A 39 63.76 14.87 26.33
CA CYS A 39 64.58 15.05 27.56
C CYS A 39 63.76 14.96 28.89
N HIS A 40 64.44 14.86 30.05
CA HIS A 40 63.88 14.36 31.33
C HIS A 40 64.49 15.02 32.60
N LEU A 41 63.99 14.62 33.79
CA LEU A 41 64.34 15.01 35.20
C LEU A 41 63.56 16.22 35.77
N ARG A 42 63.17 16.30 37.08
CA ARG A 42 63.58 15.58 38.32
C ARG A 42 62.41 15.47 39.34
N MET A 43 62.51 14.59 40.34
CA MET A 43 61.51 14.38 41.41
C MET A 43 61.65 15.32 42.63
N PHE A 44 60.53 15.60 43.32
CA PHE A 44 60.44 15.90 44.77
C PHE A 44 59.03 15.56 45.31
N SER A 45 58.92 15.39 46.63
CA SER A 45 57.71 15.00 47.37
C SER A 45 57.91 15.25 48.89
N VAL A 46 56.91 15.31 49.79
CA VAL A 46 55.49 14.91 49.74
C VAL A 46 54.62 15.96 50.46
N VAL A 47 53.46 16.35 49.91
CA VAL A 47 52.30 16.81 50.72
C VAL A 47 51.02 16.22 50.14
N LYS A 48 50.16 15.61 50.97
CA LYS A 48 48.80 15.22 50.59
C LYS A 48 47.95 16.48 50.48
N SER A 49 47.56 16.87 49.27
CA SER A 49 46.32 17.64 49.09
C SER A 49 45.17 16.69 48.76
N GLU A 50 44.01 16.96 49.35
CA GLU A 50 42.78 16.29 48.96
C GLU A 50 42.50 16.62 47.49
N ARG A 51 42.35 15.59 46.65
CA ARG A 51 41.95 15.79 45.25
C ARG A 51 40.48 16.17 45.21
N VAL A 52 40.21 17.48 45.28
CA VAL A 52 39.01 18.08 44.70
C VAL A 52 38.88 17.50 43.27
N PRO A 53 37.77 16.83 42.93
CA PRO A 53 37.61 16.27 41.60
C PRO A 53 37.60 17.41 40.57
N LEU A 54 38.63 17.47 39.73
CA LEU A 54 38.62 18.37 38.57
C LEU A 54 37.30 18.15 37.79
N PRO A 55 36.55 19.22 37.45
CA PRO A 55 35.29 19.07 36.75
C PRO A 55 35.56 18.33 35.44
N LYS A 56 34.96 17.14 35.30
CA LYS A 56 35.13 16.30 34.11
C LYS A 56 34.75 17.14 32.89
N LYS A 57 35.72 17.44 32.03
CA LYS A 57 35.49 18.23 30.81
C LYS A 57 34.51 17.42 29.94
N LYS A 58 33.26 17.87 29.90
CA LYS A 58 32.21 17.27 29.06
C LYS A 58 32.12 18.11 27.79
N ARG A 59 32.15 17.44 26.63
CA ARG A 59 31.98 18.07 25.31
C ARG A 59 30.67 17.58 24.70
N ARG A 60 30.22 18.24 23.64
CA ARG A 60 28.96 17.83 22.99
C ARG A 60 29.16 16.51 22.25
N LEU A 61 28.15 15.64 22.28
CA LEU A 61 28.19 14.36 21.59
C LEU A 61 28.45 14.52 20.08
N ASP A 62 27.87 15.53 19.42
CA ASP A 62 28.13 15.78 18.00
C ASP A 62 29.56 16.20 17.69
N GLU A 63 30.22 16.95 18.58
CA GLU A 63 31.65 17.28 18.47
C GLU A 63 32.56 16.06 18.69
N ILE A 64 32.27 15.25 19.72
CA ILE A 64 33.02 14.02 20.00
C ILE A 64 32.87 13.02 18.85
N CYS A 65 31.67 12.88 18.29
CA CYS A 65 31.43 12.04 17.11
C CYS A 65 32.18 12.56 15.88
N LEU A 66 32.23 13.87 15.64
CA LEU A 66 32.98 14.45 14.52
C LEU A 66 34.48 14.20 14.61
N GLU A 67 35.05 14.31 15.81
CA GLU A 67 36.47 14.10 16.04
C GLU A 67 36.88 12.62 15.93
N ARG A 68 36.00 11.70 16.35
CA ARG A 68 36.23 10.25 16.34
C ARG A 68 35.84 9.56 15.03
N PHE A 69 34.82 10.06 14.34
CA PHE A 69 34.28 9.48 13.10
C PHE A 69 34.36 10.51 11.96
N GLN A 70 35.58 10.96 11.69
CA GLN A 70 35.90 12.02 10.70
C GLN A 70 35.45 11.69 9.27
N GLN A 71 35.17 10.42 8.98
CA GLN A 71 34.59 9.96 7.72
C GLN A 71 33.11 10.38 7.51
N TYR A 72 32.43 10.94 8.52
CA TYR A 72 31.03 11.34 8.44
C TYR A 72 30.85 12.85 8.63
N SER A 73 29.92 13.45 7.87
CA SER A 73 29.58 14.86 8.03
C SER A 73 28.84 15.13 9.34
N ARG A 74 28.92 16.38 9.82
CA ARG A 74 28.18 16.86 11.01
C ARG A 74 26.68 16.56 10.88
N THR A 75 26.13 16.72 9.68
CA THR A 75 24.71 16.50 9.37
C THR A 75 24.31 15.02 9.52
N PHE A 76 25.12 14.08 9.04
CA PHE A 76 24.85 12.64 9.24
C PHE A 76 24.93 12.27 10.73
N ILE A 77 25.97 12.72 11.43
CA ILE A 77 26.16 12.48 12.87
C ILE A 77 24.96 13.00 13.68
N GLN A 78 24.53 14.25 13.45
CA GLN A 78 23.37 14.83 14.15
C GLN A 78 22.06 14.10 13.82
N SER A 79 21.87 13.70 12.56
CA SER A 79 20.71 12.92 12.11
C SER A 79 20.66 11.53 12.77
N TRP A 80 21.78 10.81 12.84
CA TRP A 80 21.85 9.50 13.48
C TRP A 80 21.69 9.56 15.00
N ILE A 81 22.19 10.62 15.64
CA ILE A 81 21.90 10.90 17.05
C ILE A 81 20.39 11.05 17.21
N MET A 82 19.73 11.94 16.47
CA MET A 82 18.26 12.13 16.55
C MET A 82 17.45 10.85 16.26
N GLN A 83 17.94 9.98 15.37
CA GLN A 83 17.34 8.67 15.06
C GLN A 83 17.61 7.59 16.13
N GLY A 84 18.34 7.90 17.21
CA GLY A 84 18.69 6.93 18.25
C GLY A 84 19.71 5.87 17.83
N LYS A 85 20.43 6.09 16.72
CA LYS A 85 21.44 5.15 16.18
C LYS A 85 22.84 5.35 16.78
N VAL A 86 23.00 6.27 17.72
CA VAL A 86 24.25 6.52 18.44
C VAL A 86 24.10 6.11 19.90
N LEU A 87 25.01 5.25 20.35
CA LEU A 87 25.08 4.79 21.74
C LEU A 87 26.27 5.45 22.44
N VAL A 88 26.07 5.81 23.70
CA VAL A 88 27.10 6.30 24.61
C VAL A 88 27.10 5.41 25.84
N ASP A 89 28.23 4.78 26.16
CA ASP A 89 28.36 3.81 27.26
C ASP A 89 27.24 2.74 27.23
N GLY A 90 26.93 2.23 26.03
CA GLY A 90 25.89 1.21 25.79
C GLY A 90 24.44 1.72 25.79
N ARG A 91 24.18 3.02 25.97
CA ARG A 91 22.83 3.60 26.01
C ARG A 91 22.57 4.50 24.81
N VAL A 92 21.39 4.41 24.21
CA VAL A 92 20.97 5.30 23.11
C VAL A 92 20.89 6.75 23.61
N VAL A 93 21.52 7.68 22.88
CA VAL A 93 21.43 9.12 23.14
C VAL A 93 20.86 9.81 21.91
N ASN A 94 19.77 10.57 22.08
CA ASN A 94 18.99 11.15 21.01
C ASN A 94 19.13 12.67 20.81
N LYS A 95 20.05 13.31 21.55
CA LYS A 95 20.26 14.78 21.52
C LYS A 95 21.72 15.13 21.24
N ALA A 96 21.98 15.79 20.12
CA ALA A 96 23.33 16.12 19.63
C ALA A 96 24.18 16.94 20.63
N GLY A 97 23.56 17.91 21.31
CA GLY A 97 24.20 18.74 22.33
C GLY A 97 24.33 18.08 23.71
N THR A 98 24.15 16.76 23.84
CA THR A 98 24.30 16.07 25.14
C THR A 98 25.75 16.17 25.62
N PRO A 99 26.01 16.61 26.86
CA PRO A 99 27.36 16.73 27.38
C PRO A 99 27.91 15.35 27.79
N VAL A 100 28.81 14.81 26.98
CA VAL A 100 29.43 13.49 27.12
C VAL A 100 30.88 13.63 27.57
N SER A 101 31.37 12.64 28.32
CA SER A 101 32.75 12.59 28.81
C SER A 101 33.69 12.13 27.70
N ASP A 102 34.87 12.75 27.58
CA ASP A 102 35.91 12.33 26.60
C ASP A 102 36.36 10.86 26.79
N LYS A 103 36.06 10.25 27.95
CA LYS A 103 36.31 8.82 28.24
C LYS A 103 35.16 7.85 27.93
N SER A 104 33.96 8.34 27.59
CA SER A 104 32.82 7.46 27.28
C SER A 104 33.06 6.71 25.97
N THR A 105 32.61 5.45 25.89
CA THR A 105 32.55 4.74 24.61
C THR A 105 31.40 5.31 23.80
N VAL A 106 31.63 5.51 22.50
CA VAL A 106 30.62 6.04 21.57
C VAL A 106 30.60 5.14 20.36
N GLU A 107 29.44 4.59 20.04
CA GLU A 107 29.21 3.66 18.94
C GLU A 107 28.13 4.22 18.01
N ILE A 108 28.33 4.11 16.69
CA ILE A 108 27.35 4.48 15.68
C ILE A 108 26.88 3.19 15.00
N LYS A 109 25.63 2.79 15.25
CA LYS A 109 24.97 1.64 14.62
C LYS A 109 24.14 2.06 13.39
N ALA A 110 24.66 3.01 12.63
CA ALA A 110 23.97 3.59 11.49
C ALA A 110 24.65 3.22 10.17
N GLU A 111 23.86 2.71 9.24
CA GLU A 111 24.28 2.53 7.86
C GLU A 111 24.35 3.89 7.14
N ILE A 112 25.30 4.02 6.22
CA ILE A 112 25.46 5.20 5.36
C ILE A 112 24.33 5.18 4.32
N PRO A 113 23.48 6.22 4.25
CA PRO A 113 22.43 6.28 3.23
C PRO A 113 23.03 6.25 1.82
N LYS A 114 22.41 5.48 0.90
CA LYS A 114 22.84 5.36 -0.51
C LYS A 114 22.91 6.73 -1.20
N TYR A 115 21.95 7.61 -0.90
CA TYR A 115 21.83 8.96 -1.46
C TYR A 115 21.88 10.04 -0.39
N VAL A 116 22.36 11.24 -0.75
CA VAL A 116 22.40 12.43 0.13
C VAL A 116 21.06 12.78 0.78
N CYS A 117 19.93 12.44 0.14
CA CYS A 117 18.61 12.52 0.76
C CYS A 117 17.65 11.44 0.21
N ARG A 118 16.50 11.29 0.88
CA ARG A 118 15.48 10.28 0.54
C ARG A 118 14.86 10.44 -0.86
N ALA A 119 15.05 11.58 -1.53
CA ALA A 119 14.54 11.77 -2.88
C ALA A 119 15.23 10.85 -3.90
N GLY A 120 16.52 10.51 -3.72
CA GLY A 120 17.25 9.65 -4.68
C GLY A 120 16.58 8.29 -4.92
N TYR A 121 15.96 7.71 -3.88
CA TYR A 121 15.18 6.46 -3.98
C TYR A 121 13.93 6.58 -4.86
N LYS A 122 13.36 7.78 -5.04
CA LYS A 122 12.23 7.98 -5.98
C LYS A 122 12.71 7.84 -7.42
N LEU A 123 13.83 8.48 -7.75
CA LEU A 123 14.41 8.44 -9.09
C LEU A 123 15.04 7.08 -9.39
N GLU A 124 15.60 6.41 -8.38
CA GLU A 124 16.06 5.01 -8.50
C GLU A 124 14.91 4.08 -8.91
N ALA A 125 13.77 4.13 -8.20
CA ALA A 125 12.60 3.35 -8.55
C ALA A 125 12.10 3.63 -9.98
N ALA A 126 12.21 4.89 -10.43
CA ALA A 126 11.93 5.24 -11.82
C ALA A 126 12.99 4.64 -12.78
N ILE A 127 14.28 4.78 -12.53
CA ILE A 127 15.32 4.21 -13.40
C ILE A 127 15.14 2.69 -13.55
N GLU A 128 14.88 1.98 -12.45
CA GLU A 128 14.71 0.52 -12.43
C GLU A 128 13.41 0.04 -13.11
N GLN A 129 12.25 0.61 -12.76
CA GLN A 129 10.95 0.13 -13.26
C GLN A 129 10.72 0.42 -14.74
N LEU A 130 11.45 1.40 -15.28
CA LEU A 130 11.15 2.04 -16.56
C LEU A 130 12.30 1.91 -17.56
N GLY A 131 13.39 1.25 -17.16
CA GLY A 131 14.58 1.07 -17.99
C GLY A 131 15.22 2.38 -18.47
N VAL A 132 15.17 3.45 -17.67
CA VAL A 132 15.75 4.75 -18.07
C VAL A 132 17.27 4.60 -18.22
N ASP A 133 17.77 4.75 -19.44
CA ASP A 133 19.22 4.76 -19.69
C ASP A 133 19.83 6.07 -19.19
N VAL A 134 20.55 5.98 -18.07
CA VAL A 134 21.31 7.09 -17.47
C VAL A 134 22.79 7.04 -17.87
N VAL A 135 23.27 5.93 -18.43
CA VAL A 135 24.71 5.66 -18.55
C VAL A 135 25.34 6.55 -19.62
N GLY A 136 26.29 7.38 -19.21
CA GLY A 136 26.99 8.32 -20.08
C GLY A 136 26.17 9.56 -20.49
N LYS A 137 24.90 9.66 -20.07
CA LYS A 137 24.01 10.78 -20.42
C LYS A 137 24.36 12.07 -19.69
N VAL A 138 24.14 13.21 -20.35
CA VAL A 138 24.09 14.53 -19.70
C VAL A 138 22.67 14.75 -19.19
N ALA A 139 22.52 15.03 -17.90
CA ALA A 139 21.21 15.18 -17.26
C ALA A 139 20.92 16.60 -16.72
N LEU A 140 19.64 16.90 -16.55
CA LEU A 140 19.12 18.07 -15.82
C LEU A 140 18.30 17.59 -14.61
N ASP A 141 18.73 17.97 -13.41
CA ASP A 141 17.99 17.82 -12.15
C ASP A 141 17.29 19.14 -11.82
N SER A 142 15.95 19.16 -11.96
CA SER A 142 15.12 20.34 -11.77
C SER A 142 14.37 20.29 -10.44
N GLY A 143 14.78 21.14 -9.50
CA GLY A 143 14.38 21.05 -8.09
C GLY A 143 15.44 20.35 -7.23
N LEU A 144 16.71 20.58 -7.56
CA LEU A 144 17.90 19.95 -6.97
C LEU A 144 17.84 19.83 -5.43
N SER A 145 17.39 20.89 -4.74
CA SER A 145 17.30 21.00 -3.28
C SER A 145 18.61 20.56 -2.58
N THR A 146 18.63 19.38 -1.93
CA THR A 146 19.84 18.82 -1.28
C THR A 146 20.72 17.98 -2.22
N GLY A 147 20.30 17.73 -3.46
CA GLY A 147 21.01 16.95 -4.47
C GLY A 147 20.63 15.47 -4.59
N GLY A 148 19.43 15.09 -4.16
CA GLY A 148 19.02 13.67 -4.06
C GLY A 148 18.89 12.96 -5.42
N PHE A 149 18.28 13.62 -6.41
CA PHE A 149 18.15 13.09 -7.77
C PHE A 149 19.50 13.10 -8.48
N THR A 150 20.25 14.21 -8.40
CA THR A 150 21.64 14.30 -8.89
C THR A 150 22.53 13.18 -8.34
N ASP A 151 22.50 12.87 -7.05
CA ASP A 151 23.27 11.75 -6.49
C ASP A 151 22.85 10.39 -7.09
N CYS A 152 21.56 10.21 -7.37
CA CYS A 152 21.04 9.02 -8.03
C CYS A 152 21.50 8.91 -9.49
N LEU A 153 21.44 10.01 -10.26
CA LEU A 153 21.93 10.10 -11.64
C LEU A 153 23.43 9.79 -11.72
N LEU A 154 24.24 10.40 -10.85
CA LEU A 154 25.70 10.21 -10.82
C LEU A 154 26.10 8.78 -10.45
N GLN A 155 25.32 8.09 -9.61
CA GLN A 155 25.53 6.69 -9.24
C GLN A 155 25.06 5.70 -10.32
N HIS A 156 24.03 6.06 -11.09
CA HIS A 156 23.59 5.31 -12.27
C HIS A 156 24.38 5.64 -13.55
N GLY A 157 25.48 6.39 -13.43
CA GLY A 157 26.46 6.55 -14.51
C GLY A 157 26.27 7.76 -15.40
N ALA A 158 25.49 8.77 -15.01
CA ALA A 158 25.43 10.05 -15.72
C ALA A 158 26.83 10.65 -15.89
N SER A 159 27.13 11.14 -17.10
CA SER A 159 28.42 11.76 -17.42
C SER A 159 28.54 13.17 -16.85
N PHE A 160 27.42 13.90 -16.83
CA PHE A 160 27.33 15.25 -16.29
C PHE A 160 25.90 15.57 -15.83
N VAL A 161 25.72 16.40 -14.80
CA VAL A 161 24.40 16.83 -14.30
C VAL A 161 24.36 18.35 -14.09
N TYR A 162 23.39 19.02 -14.71
CA TYR A 162 23.00 20.39 -14.35
C TYR A 162 21.95 20.33 -13.25
N GLY A 163 22.22 20.88 -12.09
CA GLY A 163 21.27 20.94 -10.97
C GLY A 163 20.71 22.34 -10.80
N VAL A 164 19.41 22.54 -11.09
CA VAL A 164 18.75 23.86 -11.02
C VAL A 164 17.86 23.93 -9.78
N ASP A 165 18.01 25.00 -8.99
CA ASP A 165 17.12 25.30 -7.86
C ASP A 165 16.89 26.80 -7.66
N VAL A 166 15.74 27.14 -7.05
CA VAL A 166 15.42 28.52 -6.61
C VAL A 166 16.07 28.86 -5.26
N GLY A 167 16.40 27.85 -4.47
CA GLY A 167 17.11 27.96 -3.20
C GLY A 167 18.58 28.34 -3.35
N TYR A 168 19.24 28.44 -2.19
CA TYR A 168 20.66 28.78 -2.08
C TYR A 168 21.27 28.13 -0.85
N GLY A 169 22.46 27.54 -0.98
CA GLY A 169 23.20 26.91 0.11
C GLY A 169 22.53 25.66 0.70
N GLN A 170 21.69 24.95 -0.07
CA GLN A 170 20.98 23.74 0.38
C GLN A 170 21.64 22.44 -0.10
N VAL A 171 22.41 22.52 -1.20
CA VAL A 171 23.02 21.38 -1.87
C VAL A 171 24.08 20.73 -0.97
N ALA A 172 24.09 19.40 -0.89
CA ALA A 172 25.05 18.68 -0.06
C ALA A 172 26.50 18.83 -0.56
N ASP A 173 27.46 18.95 0.37
CA ASP A 173 28.91 19.04 0.09
C ASP A 173 29.43 18.00 -0.93
N LYS A 174 28.87 16.78 -0.92
CA LYS A 174 29.19 15.68 -1.86
C LYS A 174 28.91 16.10 -3.31
N ILE A 175 27.80 16.79 -3.54
CA ILE A 175 27.31 17.18 -4.85
C ILE A 175 27.97 18.48 -5.32
N CYS A 176 28.17 19.45 -4.42
CA CYS A 176 28.89 20.69 -4.72
C CYS A 176 30.37 20.50 -5.13
N ARG A 177 30.95 19.32 -4.88
CA ARG A 177 32.36 18.99 -5.15
C ARG A 177 32.57 17.92 -6.22
N ASP A 178 31.49 17.34 -6.78
CA ASP A 178 31.63 16.40 -7.89
C ASP A 178 31.84 17.19 -9.19
N GLU A 179 32.97 16.98 -9.86
CA GLU A 179 33.37 17.70 -11.08
C GLU A 179 32.38 17.50 -12.24
N ARG A 180 31.51 16.48 -12.14
CA ARG A 180 30.43 16.20 -13.10
C ARG A 180 29.15 17.00 -12.83
N VAL A 181 29.14 17.91 -11.84
CA VAL A 181 27.93 18.67 -11.47
C VAL A 181 28.13 20.17 -11.68
N CYS A 182 27.20 20.80 -12.40
CA CYS A 182 27.05 22.25 -12.42
C CYS A 182 25.80 22.65 -11.62
N VAL A 183 26.02 23.27 -10.45
CA VAL A 183 24.95 23.76 -9.58
C VAL A 183 24.53 25.17 -10.00
N ILE A 184 23.26 25.34 -10.31
CA ILE A 184 22.62 26.59 -10.78
C ILE A 184 21.53 26.98 -9.76
N GLU A 185 21.98 27.55 -8.63
CA GLU A 185 21.10 28.05 -7.56
C GLU A 185 20.45 29.41 -7.91
N ARG A 186 19.49 29.84 -7.08
CA ARG A 186 18.71 31.09 -7.20
C ARG A 186 18.03 31.28 -8.56
N THR A 187 17.77 30.20 -9.28
CA THR A 187 17.33 30.21 -10.67
C THR A 187 16.00 29.49 -10.78
N ASN A 188 14.95 30.22 -11.14
CA ASN A 188 13.65 29.61 -11.41
C ASN A 188 13.69 29.00 -12.81
N LEU A 189 13.48 27.67 -12.89
CA LEU A 189 13.50 26.89 -14.13
C LEU A 189 12.65 27.49 -15.25
N ARG A 190 11.52 28.12 -14.93
CA ARG A 190 10.63 28.80 -15.90
C ARG A 190 11.36 29.85 -16.75
N TYR A 191 12.44 30.43 -16.23
CA TYR A 191 13.23 31.48 -16.88
C TYR A 191 14.62 30.98 -17.33
N LEU A 192 14.89 29.68 -17.27
CA LEU A 192 16.10 29.09 -17.82
C LEU A 192 16.08 29.22 -19.35
N SER A 193 17.00 30.01 -19.90
CA SER A 193 17.03 30.32 -21.33
C SER A 193 17.93 29.38 -22.14
N ALA A 194 19.03 28.90 -21.54
CA ALA A 194 20.00 27.99 -22.14
C ALA A 194 20.82 27.25 -21.06
N LEU A 195 21.45 26.15 -21.45
CA LEU A 195 22.52 25.48 -20.70
C LEU A 195 23.79 25.44 -21.58
N PRO A 196 25.00 25.29 -21.00
CA PRO A 196 26.26 25.23 -21.76
C PRO A 196 26.32 24.11 -22.80
N GLN A 197 25.58 23.02 -22.57
CA GLN A 197 25.28 21.97 -23.55
C GLN A 197 23.83 21.51 -23.35
N GLN A 198 23.20 21.00 -24.40
CA GLN A 198 21.87 20.38 -24.28
C GLN A 198 21.95 19.03 -23.56
N VAL A 199 20.86 18.64 -22.92
CA VAL A 199 20.78 17.43 -22.07
C VAL A 199 20.05 16.28 -22.77
N ASP A 200 20.48 15.06 -22.46
CA ASP A 200 19.87 13.80 -22.92
C ASP A 200 18.73 13.33 -22.00
N LEU A 201 18.75 13.75 -20.73
CA LEU A 201 17.81 13.32 -19.70
C LEU A 201 17.39 14.52 -18.83
N VAL A 202 16.09 14.69 -18.59
CA VAL A 202 15.55 15.68 -17.66
C VAL A 202 14.78 14.97 -16.56
N THR A 203 14.96 15.43 -15.33
CA THR A 203 14.17 15.01 -14.17
C THR A 203 13.50 16.22 -13.51
N LEU A 204 12.20 16.15 -13.24
CA LEU A 204 11.42 17.26 -12.63
C LEU A 204 10.85 16.84 -11.26
N ASP A 205 11.43 17.29 -10.13
CA ASP A 205 10.88 17.14 -8.76
C ASP A 205 10.35 18.50 -8.23
N LEU A 206 9.57 19.19 -9.06
CA LEU A 206 9.16 20.58 -8.81
C LEU A 206 8.11 20.74 -7.72
N SER A 207 8.10 21.88 -7.04
CA SER A 207 7.12 22.23 -6.01
C SER A 207 6.69 23.69 -6.16
N PHE A 208 5.44 24.01 -5.83
CA PHE A 208 4.87 25.37 -5.93
C PHE A 208 4.82 25.99 -7.34
N ILE A 209 5.07 25.20 -8.39
CA ILE A 209 4.92 25.57 -9.79
C ILE A 209 4.39 24.36 -10.57
N SER A 210 3.49 24.61 -11.52
CA SER A 210 2.95 23.58 -12.41
C SER A 210 3.99 23.14 -13.44
N ILE A 211 4.03 21.85 -13.75
CA ILE A 211 4.88 21.25 -14.79
C ILE A 211 4.70 21.95 -16.15
N LEU A 212 3.46 22.24 -16.55
CA LEU A 212 3.16 22.87 -17.85
C LEU A 212 3.77 24.28 -17.96
N LEU A 213 3.90 25.00 -16.84
CA LEU A 213 4.47 26.36 -16.83
C LEU A 213 5.99 26.39 -17.03
N VAL A 214 6.70 25.29 -16.80
CA VAL A 214 8.15 25.19 -17.01
C VAL A 214 8.53 24.51 -18.32
N MET A 215 7.61 23.76 -18.94
CA MET A 215 7.90 22.95 -20.13
C MET A 215 8.54 23.76 -21.29
N PRO A 216 8.12 25.01 -21.59
CA PRO A 216 8.76 25.84 -22.62
C PRO A 216 10.23 26.22 -22.37
N ALA A 217 10.72 26.12 -21.13
CA ALA A 217 12.12 26.33 -20.78
C ALA A 217 12.90 25.01 -20.82
N VAL A 218 12.27 23.93 -20.35
CA VAL A 218 12.82 22.57 -20.35
C VAL A 218 13.09 22.07 -21.79
N VAL A 219 12.11 22.21 -22.70
CA VAL A 219 12.25 21.80 -24.11
C VAL A 219 13.39 22.52 -24.84
N LYS A 220 13.71 23.77 -24.49
CA LYS A 220 14.81 24.54 -25.12
C LYS A 220 16.21 24.01 -24.80
N VAL A 221 16.37 23.33 -23.66
CA VAL A 221 17.65 22.81 -23.18
C VAL A 221 17.81 21.31 -23.39
N MET A 222 16.74 20.64 -23.84
CA MET A 222 16.72 19.24 -24.26
C MET A 222 17.31 19.05 -25.67
N LYS A 223 17.87 17.86 -25.92
CA LYS A 223 18.11 17.35 -27.28
C LYS A 223 16.82 16.80 -27.87
N THR A 224 16.74 16.67 -29.20
CA THR A 224 15.58 16.06 -29.90
C THR A 224 15.26 14.66 -29.37
N GLU A 225 16.29 13.81 -29.23
CA GLU A 225 16.20 12.44 -28.71
C GLU A 225 16.56 12.41 -27.22
N SER A 226 15.71 13.01 -26.36
CA SER A 226 15.94 13.07 -24.91
C SER A 226 14.79 12.48 -24.11
N THR A 227 15.10 12.01 -22.89
CA THR A 227 14.13 11.40 -21.98
C THR A 227 13.69 12.42 -20.92
N LEU A 228 12.39 12.47 -20.62
CA LEU A 228 11.81 13.32 -19.58
C LEU A 228 11.17 12.45 -18.49
N VAL A 229 11.64 12.60 -17.25
CA VAL A 229 11.14 11.89 -16.07
C VAL A 229 10.48 12.91 -15.12
N THR A 230 9.16 12.95 -15.13
CA THR A 230 8.38 14.00 -14.44
C THR A 230 7.70 13.48 -13.18
N LEU A 231 7.96 14.10 -12.03
CA LEU A 231 7.36 13.73 -10.77
C LEU A 231 6.07 14.53 -10.50
N VAL A 232 4.93 14.05 -11.01
CA VAL A 232 3.62 14.73 -10.85
C VAL A 232 3.21 14.78 -9.37
N LYS A 233 2.90 15.97 -8.87
CA LYS A 233 2.45 16.23 -7.48
C LYS A 233 1.06 16.87 -7.51
N PRO A 234 -0.02 16.09 -7.35
CA PRO A 234 -1.39 16.58 -7.54
C PRO A 234 -1.74 17.86 -6.78
N GLN A 235 -1.18 18.09 -5.59
CA GLN A 235 -1.41 19.30 -4.80
C GLN A 235 -0.85 20.62 -5.40
N PHE A 236 0.01 20.55 -6.42
CA PHE A 236 0.53 21.72 -7.13
C PHE A 236 -0.09 21.90 -8.53
N GLU A 237 -0.83 20.90 -9.00
CA GLU A 237 -1.51 20.92 -10.29
C GLU A 237 -3.03 21.11 -10.15
N ALA A 238 -3.66 20.49 -9.15
CA ALA A 238 -5.10 20.58 -8.90
C ALA A 238 -5.56 22.01 -8.57
N HIS A 239 -6.83 22.31 -8.85
CA HIS A 239 -7.43 23.59 -8.48
C HIS A 239 -7.47 23.76 -6.95
N ARG A 240 -7.38 25.01 -6.47
CA ARG A 240 -7.35 25.30 -5.02
C ARG A 240 -8.56 24.76 -4.24
N SER A 241 -9.71 24.61 -4.90
CA SER A 241 -10.93 24.00 -4.35
C SER A 241 -10.83 22.48 -4.15
N GLN A 242 -9.97 21.80 -4.91
CA GLN A 242 -9.76 20.35 -4.88
C GLN A 242 -8.65 19.92 -3.89
N VAL A 243 -7.87 20.86 -3.37
CA VAL A 243 -6.80 20.59 -2.41
C VAL A 243 -7.33 20.66 -0.98
N GLY A 244 -7.43 19.50 -0.33
CA GLY A 244 -7.92 19.37 1.04
C GLY A 244 -7.00 20.01 2.10
N GLY A 245 -7.55 20.16 3.30
CA GLY A 245 -6.82 20.68 4.48
C GLY A 245 -5.49 19.94 4.71
N GLY A 246 -4.41 20.71 4.85
CA GLY A 246 -3.05 20.18 4.94
C GLY A 246 -2.31 20.03 3.59
N GLY A 247 -2.92 20.44 2.47
CA GLY A 247 -2.25 20.44 1.16
C GLY A 247 -2.18 19.07 0.49
N ILE A 248 -3.12 18.18 0.81
CA ILE A 248 -3.17 16.80 0.29
C ILE A 248 -4.44 16.63 -0.55
N VAL A 249 -4.27 16.29 -1.83
CA VAL A 249 -5.37 15.82 -2.69
C VAL A 249 -5.63 14.35 -2.35
N ARG A 250 -6.85 14.04 -1.90
CA ARG A 250 -7.26 12.68 -1.51
C ARG A 250 -8.20 12.00 -2.49
N ASP A 251 -8.84 12.78 -3.36
CA ASP A 251 -9.84 12.32 -4.31
C ASP A 251 -9.15 11.66 -5.53
N PRO A 252 -9.37 10.36 -5.80
CA PRO A 252 -8.80 9.69 -6.97
C PRO A 252 -9.20 10.32 -8.31
N GLN A 253 -10.40 10.91 -8.42
CA GLN A 253 -10.83 11.57 -9.67
C GLN A 253 -9.97 12.81 -9.96
N VAL A 254 -9.63 13.58 -8.94
CA VAL A 254 -8.73 14.74 -9.06
C VAL A 254 -7.30 14.29 -9.39
N HIS A 255 -6.84 13.14 -8.90
CA HIS A 255 -5.55 12.59 -9.32
C HIS A 255 -5.55 12.25 -10.82
N GLN A 256 -6.61 11.62 -11.32
CA GLN A 256 -6.73 11.28 -12.74
C GLN A 256 -6.85 12.54 -13.61
N GLU A 257 -7.72 13.49 -13.27
CA GLU A 257 -7.87 14.79 -13.95
C GLU A 257 -6.53 15.54 -14.07
N VAL A 258 -5.74 15.54 -12.98
CA VAL A 258 -4.39 16.11 -13.00
C VAL A 258 -3.47 15.37 -13.97
N LEU A 259 -3.46 14.03 -13.94
CA LEU A 259 -2.59 13.25 -14.82
C LEU A 259 -2.95 13.48 -16.29
N ASP A 260 -4.22 13.34 -16.66
CA ASP A 260 -4.72 13.50 -18.03
C ASP A 260 -4.33 14.87 -18.60
N ARG A 261 -4.58 15.94 -17.84
CA ARG A 261 -4.25 17.31 -18.26
C ARG A 261 -2.73 17.58 -18.33
N ILE A 262 -1.91 16.89 -17.53
CA ILE A 262 -0.44 16.98 -17.62
C ILE A 262 0.06 16.24 -18.86
N ILE A 263 -0.50 15.07 -19.18
CA ILE A 263 -0.16 14.29 -20.39
C ILE A 263 -0.51 15.11 -21.63
N GLU A 264 -1.79 15.50 -21.76
CA GLU A 264 -2.31 16.29 -22.89
C GLU A 264 -1.53 17.60 -23.07
N GLY A 265 -1.29 18.35 -21.99
CA GLY A 265 -0.55 19.62 -22.04
C GLY A 265 0.95 19.50 -22.36
N VAL A 266 1.53 18.30 -22.33
CA VAL A 266 2.90 18.03 -22.77
C VAL A 266 2.93 17.53 -24.21
N GLU A 267 1.94 16.72 -24.61
CA GLU A 267 1.82 16.16 -25.97
C GLU A 267 1.36 17.21 -27.00
N ASP A 268 0.28 17.96 -26.73
CA ASP A 268 -0.38 18.87 -27.69
C ASP A 268 0.50 20.04 -28.20
N PRO A 269 1.20 20.84 -27.36
CA PRO A 269 1.74 22.12 -27.83
C PRO A 269 3.23 22.11 -28.20
N TYR A 270 3.96 21.02 -27.88
CA TYR A 270 5.42 21.09 -27.76
C TYR A 270 6.21 20.05 -28.56
N ILE A 271 5.74 18.80 -28.66
CA ILE A 271 6.59 17.72 -29.19
C ILE A 271 5.79 16.60 -29.87
N ASP A 272 5.83 16.56 -31.20
CA ASP A 272 5.35 15.42 -31.99
C ASP A 272 6.11 14.13 -31.60
N SER A 273 5.38 13.00 -31.49
CA SER A 273 5.90 11.62 -31.39
C SER A 273 6.61 11.17 -30.09
N TRP A 274 6.05 11.47 -28.91
CA TRP A 274 6.49 10.82 -27.66
C TRP A 274 5.81 9.45 -27.44
N ASN A 275 6.59 8.45 -27.01
CA ASN A 275 6.06 7.27 -26.33
C ASN A 275 5.83 7.61 -24.85
N CYS A 276 4.79 8.39 -24.57
CA CYS A 276 4.35 8.65 -23.21
C CYS A 276 3.78 7.37 -22.59
N VAL A 277 4.08 7.13 -21.32
CA VAL A 277 3.47 6.03 -20.56
C VAL A 277 3.25 6.52 -19.10
N VAL A 278 2.14 6.12 -18.47
CA VAL A 278 1.62 6.50 -17.11
C VAL A 278 0.88 5.25 -16.54
N MET A 279 1.00 4.73 -15.30
CA MET A 279 1.49 5.11 -13.94
C MET A 279 0.91 6.35 -13.30
N GLY A 280 -0.35 6.22 -12.92
CA GLY A 280 -0.72 6.49 -11.54
C GLY A 280 -0.70 5.18 -10.75
N GLY A 281 0.44 4.81 -10.17
CA GLY A 281 0.50 3.74 -9.17
C GLY A 281 -0.09 4.24 -7.86
N VAL A 282 -1.42 4.26 -7.77
CA VAL A 282 -2.12 4.23 -6.47
C VAL A 282 -1.50 3.07 -5.69
N GLU A 283 -1.02 3.29 -4.46
CA GLU A 283 -0.48 2.20 -3.65
C GLU A 283 -1.59 1.17 -3.49
N LYS A 284 -1.47 0.05 -4.23
CA LYS A 284 -2.57 -0.90 -4.40
C LYS A 284 -3.01 -1.41 -3.05
N LYS A 285 -4.33 -1.42 -2.82
CA LYS A 285 -4.88 -1.94 -1.57
C LYS A 285 -4.61 -3.44 -1.54
N LYS A 286 -3.74 -3.86 -0.61
CA LYS A 286 -3.42 -5.27 -0.38
C LYS A 286 -4.62 -5.96 0.22
N ILE A 287 -5.23 -6.88 -0.51
CA ILE A 287 -6.38 -7.64 -0.02
C ILE A 287 -6.08 -9.14 0.09
N ILE A 288 -6.64 -9.74 1.14
CA ILE A 288 -6.86 -11.17 1.24
C ILE A 288 -8.36 -11.38 1.16
N ILE A 289 -8.81 -12.34 0.36
CA ILE A 289 -10.22 -12.70 0.27
C ILE A 289 -10.41 -14.02 1.04
N ASP A 290 -11.27 -14.01 2.07
CA ASP A 290 -11.63 -15.18 2.88
C ASP A 290 -12.99 -15.68 2.41
N THR A 291 -13.02 -16.80 1.68
CA THR A 291 -14.08 -17.16 0.71
C THR A 291 -14.39 -18.66 0.73
N ASP A 292 -15.58 -19.05 0.28
CA ASP A 292 -16.01 -20.45 0.23
C ASP A 292 -16.55 -20.83 -1.17
N PRO A 293 -15.73 -20.68 -2.24
CA PRO A 293 -16.22 -20.26 -3.54
C PRO A 293 -17.47 -20.94 -4.09
N GLY A 294 -18.58 -20.22 -3.94
CA GLY A 294 -19.80 -20.28 -4.73
C GLY A 294 -19.73 -19.44 -6.02
N ILE A 295 -20.90 -19.09 -6.55
CA ILE A 295 -21.07 -18.44 -7.87
C ILE A 295 -20.82 -16.92 -7.79
N ASP A 296 -21.28 -16.31 -6.71
CA ASP A 296 -21.09 -14.92 -6.29
C ASP A 296 -19.65 -14.69 -5.78
N ASP A 297 -19.10 -15.58 -4.94
CA ASP A 297 -17.66 -15.57 -4.58
C ASP A 297 -16.77 -15.53 -5.84
N ALA A 298 -17.06 -16.40 -6.83
CA ALA A 298 -16.30 -16.46 -8.08
C ALA A 298 -16.36 -15.14 -8.86
N MET A 299 -17.54 -14.49 -8.87
CA MET A 299 -17.69 -13.15 -9.45
C MET A 299 -16.86 -12.11 -8.70
N ALA A 300 -16.85 -12.13 -7.37
CA ALA A 300 -16.03 -11.22 -6.57
C ALA A 300 -14.53 -11.44 -6.81
N ILE A 301 -14.05 -12.68 -6.81
CA ILE A 301 -12.65 -13.01 -7.13
C ILE A 301 -12.26 -12.44 -8.50
N PHE A 302 -13.09 -12.63 -9.54
CA PHE A 302 -12.82 -12.05 -10.85
C PHE A 302 -12.84 -10.51 -10.88
N VAL A 303 -13.78 -9.87 -10.18
CA VAL A 303 -13.79 -8.40 -10.03
C VAL A 303 -12.52 -7.89 -9.33
N ALA A 304 -12.05 -8.59 -8.29
CA ALA A 304 -10.83 -8.24 -7.57
C ALA A 304 -9.60 -8.33 -8.46
N LEU A 305 -9.46 -9.40 -9.24
CA LEU A 305 -8.34 -9.62 -10.16
C LEU A 305 -8.34 -8.63 -11.34
N ARG A 306 -9.48 -8.02 -11.68
CA ARG A 306 -9.61 -6.95 -12.69
C ARG A 306 -9.55 -5.53 -12.13
N SER A 307 -9.46 -5.34 -10.82
CA SER A 307 -9.41 -4.01 -10.21
C SER A 307 -7.95 -3.52 -10.10
N PRO A 308 -7.49 -2.56 -10.95
CA PRO A 308 -6.10 -2.12 -10.96
C PRO A 308 -5.64 -1.50 -9.63
N GLU A 309 -6.55 -0.91 -8.86
CA GLU A 309 -6.35 -0.37 -7.51
C GLU A 309 -6.14 -1.44 -6.41
N VAL A 310 -6.29 -2.72 -6.74
CA VAL A 310 -6.18 -3.87 -5.82
C VAL A 310 -4.94 -4.71 -6.11
N GLU A 311 -4.33 -5.19 -5.04
CA GLU A 311 -3.33 -6.26 -5.05
C GLU A 311 -3.85 -7.42 -4.22
N VAL A 312 -4.40 -8.45 -4.87
CA VAL A 312 -4.79 -9.69 -4.20
C VAL A 312 -3.53 -10.44 -3.81
N ILE A 313 -3.20 -10.48 -2.51
CA ILE A 313 -1.99 -11.11 -1.97
C ILE A 313 -2.23 -12.55 -1.50
N GLY A 314 -3.47 -13.00 -1.46
CA GLY A 314 -3.83 -14.40 -1.16
C GLY A 314 -5.34 -14.63 -1.15
N LEU A 315 -5.74 -15.88 -1.33
CA LEU A 315 -7.08 -16.37 -0.99
C LEU A 315 -6.97 -17.25 0.25
N THR A 316 -7.87 -17.07 1.21
CA THR A 316 -8.08 -18.01 2.31
C THR A 316 -9.42 -18.69 2.12
N THR A 317 -9.48 -20.01 2.30
CA THR A 317 -10.72 -20.76 2.04
C THR A 317 -11.40 -21.22 3.32
N ILE A 318 -12.73 -21.20 3.33
CA ILE A 318 -13.55 -21.65 4.44
C ILE A 318 -14.68 -22.57 3.94
N TYR A 319 -15.44 -23.16 4.86
CA TYR A 319 -16.71 -23.81 4.53
C TYR A 319 -17.81 -22.74 4.48
N GLY A 320 -18.85 -22.95 3.69
CA GLY A 320 -19.99 -22.04 3.62
C GLY A 320 -21.06 -22.55 2.68
N ASN A 321 -21.01 -22.07 1.45
CA ASN A 321 -21.68 -22.51 0.25
C ASN A 321 -21.30 -23.95 -0.10
N VAL A 322 -20.01 -24.30 0.05
CA VAL A 322 -19.46 -25.66 -0.07
C VAL A 322 -18.60 -26.05 1.14
N TYR A 323 -18.11 -27.30 1.19
CA TYR A 323 -17.12 -27.73 2.17
C TYR A 323 -15.72 -27.15 1.87
N THR A 324 -14.89 -26.93 2.90
CA THR A 324 -13.58 -26.26 2.78
C THR A 324 -12.63 -26.90 1.76
N THR A 325 -12.62 -28.24 1.61
CA THR A 325 -11.84 -28.92 0.57
C THR A 325 -12.29 -28.54 -0.85
N LEU A 326 -13.60 -28.41 -1.05
CA LEU A 326 -14.20 -28.03 -2.34
C LEU A 326 -14.04 -26.53 -2.59
N ALA A 327 -14.21 -25.68 -1.57
CA ALA A 327 -13.85 -24.26 -1.63
C ALA A 327 -12.39 -24.06 -2.08
N THR A 328 -11.47 -24.84 -1.52
CA THR A 328 -10.04 -24.80 -1.87
C THR A 328 -9.77 -25.23 -3.31
N ARG A 329 -10.44 -26.31 -3.76
CA ARG A 329 -10.40 -26.72 -5.19
C ARG A 329 -10.92 -25.60 -6.09
N ASN A 330 -12.04 -24.98 -5.73
CA ASN A 330 -12.68 -23.95 -6.53
C ASN A 330 -11.82 -22.68 -6.61
N ALA A 331 -11.26 -22.22 -5.48
CA ALA A 331 -10.31 -21.10 -5.44
C ALA A 331 -9.09 -21.35 -6.35
N LEU A 332 -8.47 -22.53 -6.26
CA LEU A 332 -7.35 -22.93 -7.12
C LEU A 332 -7.74 -22.99 -8.60
N HIS A 333 -8.94 -23.50 -8.92
CA HIS A 333 -9.47 -23.53 -10.28
C HIS A 333 -9.72 -22.13 -10.85
N LEU A 334 -10.32 -21.23 -10.08
CA LEU A 334 -10.58 -19.85 -10.48
C LEU A 334 -9.28 -19.08 -10.72
N LEU A 335 -8.25 -19.28 -9.89
CA LEU A 335 -6.92 -18.69 -10.10
C LEU A 335 -6.18 -19.28 -11.32
N GLU A 336 -6.23 -20.60 -11.54
CA GLU A 336 -5.65 -21.22 -12.76
C GLU A 336 -6.37 -20.72 -14.02
N PHE A 337 -7.70 -20.63 -14.00
CA PHE A 337 -8.47 -20.04 -15.10
C PHE A 337 -8.14 -18.56 -15.30
N ALA A 338 -7.96 -17.80 -14.22
CA ALA A 338 -7.60 -16.38 -14.27
C ALA A 338 -6.15 -16.11 -14.71
N GLU A 339 -5.31 -17.14 -14.89
CA GLU A 339 -3.87 -17.04 -15.12
C GLU A 339 -3.13 -16.32 -13.97
N ARG A 340 -3.62 -16.49 -12.74
CA ARG A 340 -3.11 -15.87 -11.51
C ARG A 340 -2.74 -16.90 -10.42
N SER A 341 -2.20 -18.04 -10.85
CA SER A 341 -1.65 -19.08 -9.96
C SER A 341 -0.41 -18.67 -9.15
N ASP A 342 0.06 -17.42 -9.31
CA ASP A 342 1.03 -16.77 -8.43
C ASP A 342 0.44 -16.39 -7.06
N ILE A 343 -0.88 -16.23 -6.96
CA ILE A 343 -1.58 -15.92 -5.72
C ILE A 343 -1.68 -17.19 -4.85
N PRO A 344 -1.21 -17.16 -3.59
CA PRO A 344 -1.32 -18.31 -2.70
C PRO A 344 -2.78 -18.56 -2.29
N VAL A 345 -3.16 -19.84 -2.24
CA VAL A 345 -4.41 -20.30 -1.60
C VAL A 345 -4.04 -21.00 -0.30
N ALA A 346 -4.55 -20.52 0.83
CA ALA A 346 -4.34 -21.13 2.14
C ALA A 346 -5.64 -21.77 2.64
N GLU A 347 -5.60 -23.07 2.96
CA GLU A 347 -6.78 -23.82 3.39
C GLU A 347 -7.13 -23.52 4.86
N GLY A 348 -8.40 -23.22 5.13
CA GLY A 348 -8.87 -22.86 6.47
C GLY A 348 -9.51 -23.98 7.26
N SER A 349 -10.38 -23.60 8.19
CA SER A 349 -11.04 -24.57 9.08
C SER A 349 -12.05 -25.45 8.35
N HIS A 350 -12.23 -26.68 8.80
CA HIS A 350 -13.29 -27.61 8.36
C HIS A 350 -14.49 -27.68 9.33
N VAL A 351 -14.39 -26.94 10.44
CA VAL A 351 -15.38 -26.91 11.54
C VAL A 351 -15.51 -25.50 12.10
N THR A 352 -16.61 -25.21 12.79
CA THR A 352 -16.78 -23.96 13.53
C THR A 352 -15.70 -23.77 14.60
N ILE A 353 -15.56 -22.56 15.12
CA ILE A 353 -14.66 -22.24 16.24
C ILE A 353 -15.00 -23.05 17.50
N MET A 354 -16.28 -23.41 17.66
CA MET A 354 -16.79 -24.33 18.69
C MET A 354 -16.61 -25.82 18.33
N LYS A 355 -15.85 -26.11 17.27
CA LYS A 355 -15.49 -27.44 16.74
C LYS A 355 -16.69 -28.32 16.34
N THR A 356 -17.81 -27.69 15.98
CA THR A 356 -18.96 -28.39 15.40
C THR A 356 -18.83 -28.45 13.88
N THR A 357 -19.14 -29.60 13.30
CA THR A 357 -19.18 -29.77 11.84
C THR A 357 -20.37 -29.01 11.25
N LYS A 358 -20.16 -28.17 10.24
CA LYS A 358 -21.27 -27.57 9.48
C LYS A 358 -21.90 -28.65 8.60
N LEU A 359 -23.07 -29.14 9.00
CA LEU A 359 -23.82 -30.20 8.30
C LEU A 359 -24.67 -29.68 7.12
N ARG A 360 -24.77 -28.37 6.94
CA ARG A 360 -25.53 -27.73 5.85
C ARG A 360 -24.59 -26.91 4.97
N ILE A 361 -24.46 -27.31 3.71
CA ILE A 361 -23.91 -26.51 2.60
C ILE A 361 -25.08 -25.96 1.76
N ALA A 362 -24.82 -24.99 0.89
CA ALA A 362 -25.84 -24.34 0.04
C ALA A 362 -25.81 -24.87 -1.40
N ASP A 363 -25.79 -26.20 -1.54
CA ASP A 363 -25.77 -26.91 -2.83
C ASP A 363 -26.98 -26.60 -3.71
N PHE A 364 -28.13 -26.32 -3.10
CA PHE A 364 -29.35 -25.85 -3.78
C PHE A 364 -29.24 -24.41 -4.34
N VAL A 365 -28.22 -23.63 -3.96
CA VAL A 365 -27.98 -22.26 -4.46
C VAL A 365 -26.83 -22.20 -5.46
N HIS A 366 -25.75 -22.96 -5.23
CA HIS A 366 -24.52 -22.89 -6.02
C HIS A 366 -24.18 -24.17 -6.81
N GLY A 367 -24.96 -25.24 -6.65
CA GLY A 367 -24.70 -26.55 -7.21
C GLY A 367 -23.84 -27.43 -6.29
N ALA A 368 -23.80 -28.73 -6.60
CA ALA A 368 -23.06 -29.71 -5.81
C ALA A 368 -21.53 -29.55 -5.91
N ASP A 369 -21.03 -28.88 -6.95
CA ASP A 369 -19.64 -28.46 -7.11
C ASP A 369 -19.35 -27.02 -6.65
N GLY A 370 -20.39 -26.26 -6.25
CA GLY A 370 -20.30 -24.83 -5.92
C GLY A 370 -20.20 -23.88 -7.13
N LEU A 371 -20.09 -24.41 -8.34
CA LEU A 371 -19.86 -23.64 -9.57
C LEU A 371 -20.89 -24.03 -10.65
N GLY A 372 -22.16 -24.08 -10.27
CA GLY A 372 -23.29 -24.27 -11.19
C GLY A 372 -23.34 -25.65 -11.86
N ASN A 373 -22.79 -26.68 -11.22
CA ASN A 373 -22.72 -28.07 -11.71
C ASN A 373 -22.00 -28.23 -13.06
N GLN A 374 -21.09 -27.32 -13.41
CA GLN A 374 -20.35 -27.36 -14.67
C GLN A 374 -19.25 -28.44 -14.68
N ASN A 375 -18.93 -29.06 -13.54
CA ASN A 375 -17.98 -30.18 -13.44
C ASN A 375 -16.59 -29.85 -14.00
N PHE A 376 -16.09 -28.64 -13.72
CA PHE A 376 -14.79 -28.19 -14.23
C PHE A 376 -13.63 -29.13 -13.88
N PRO A 377 -12.60 -29.25 -14.75
CA PRO A 377 -11.41 -30.05 -14.47
C PRO A 377 -10.76 -29.69 -13.13
N SER A 378 -10.17 -30.69 -12.48
CA SER A 378 -9.39 -30.44 -11.25
C SER A 378 -8.20 -29.53 -11.55
N PRO A 379 -7.92 -28.51 -10.71
CA PRO A 379 -6.76 -27.65 -10.88
C PRO A 379 -5.46 -28.45 -10.72
N LYS A 380 -4.38 -27.97 -11.35
CA LYS A 380 -3.02 -28.50 -11.20
C LYS A 380 -2.30 -27.91 -10.00
N GLY A 381 -2.69 -26.68 -9.62
CA GLY A 381 -2.19 -26.00 -8.44
C GLY A 381 -2.52 -26.74 -7.15
N ARG A 382 -1.84 -26.35 -6.07
CA ARG A 382 -2.10 -26.81 -4.70
C ARG A 382 -2.15 -25.62 -3.77
N GLN A 383 -2.89 -25.77 -2.68
CA GLN A 383 -2.83 -24.88 -1.54
C GLN A 383 -1.43 -24.88 -0.92
N ILE A 384 -1.08 -23.80 -0.21
CA ILE A 384 0.12 -23.75 0.62
C ILE A 384 -0.05 -24.60 1.89
N ASP A 385 1.04 -25.12 2.45
CA ASP A 385 1.01 -25.95 3.68
C ASP A 385 0.54 -25.18 4.93
N GLN A 386 0.53 -23.84 4.87
CA GLN A 386 0.12 -22.97 5.96
C GLN A 386 -1.42 -22.82 5.98
N SER A 387 -2.02 -23.01 7.16
CA SER A 387 -3.46 -22.81 7.36
C SER A 387 -3.87 -21.33 7.21
N ALA A 388 -5.08 -21.06 6.70
CA ALA A 388 -5.59 -19.70 6.53
C ALA A 388 -5.44 -18.77 7.76
N PRO A 389 -5.76 -19.18 9.02
CA PRO A 389 -5.57 -18.31 10.18
C PRO A 389 -4.11 -17.90 10.40
N ALA A 390 -3.16 -18.79 10.13
CA ALA A 390 -1.73 -18.51 10.25
C ALA A 390 -1.25 -17.60 9.10
N PHE A 391 -1.75 -17.79 7.88
CA PHE A 391 -1.48 -16.91 6.75
C PHE A 391 -1.99 -15.48 7.01
N LEU A 392 -3.23 -15.32 7.52
CA LEU A 392 -3.78 -14.03 7.92
C LEU A 392 -2.88 -13.32 8.94
N VAL A 393 -2.44 -14.04 9.99
CA VAL A 393 -1.52 -13.51 11.01
C VAL A 393 -0.17 -13.13 10.40
N GLU A 394 0.41 -13.95 9.51
CA GLU A 394 1.67 -13.62 8.85
C GLU A 394 1.56 -12.34 8.02
N GLN A 395 0.56 -12.23 7.15
CA GLN A 395 0.39 -11.06 6.29
C GLN A 395 0.10 -9.78 7.09
N ALA A 396 -0.66 -9.88 8.20
CA ALA A 396 -0.85 -8.76 9.13
C ALA A 396 0.45 -8.32 9.84
N ASN A 397 1.36 -9.26 10.13
CA ASN A 397 2.68 -8.95 10.70
C ASN A 397 3.67 -8.40 9.65
N LEU A 398 3.61 -8.84 8.39
CA LEU A 398 4.42 -8.34 7.29
C LEU A 398 4.02 -6.92 6.84
N TYR A 399 2.71 -6.64 6.81
CA TYR A 399 2.15 -5.38 6.32
C TYR A 399 1.19 -4.73 7.35
N PRO A 400 1.70 -4.34 8.54
CA PRO A 400 0.87 -3.84 9.62
C PRO A 400 0.14 -2.55 9.23
N GLY A 401 -1.17 -2.53 9.47
CA GLY A 401 -2.10 -1.46 9.11
C GLY A 401 -2.42 -1.35 7.61
N LYS A 402 -1.98 -2.30 6.77
CA LYS A 402 -2.14 -2.22 5.30
C LYS A 402 -2.99 -3.32 4.66
N VAL A 403 -3.04 -4.51 5.25
CA VAL A 403 -3.84 -5.61 4.70
C VAL A 403 -5.32 -5.38 5.00
N THR A 404 -6.17 -5.52 3.98
CA THR A 404 -7.62 -5.60 4.15
C THR A 404 -8.08 -7.03 3.91
N VAL A 405 -8.76 -7.63 4.89
CA VAL A 405 -9.43 -8.91 4.68
C VAL A 405 -10.84 -8.64 4.18
N VAL A 406 -11.21 -9.21 3.05
CA VAL A 406 -12.59 -9.23 2.56
C VAL A 406 -13.14 -10.61 2.87
N ALA A 407 -13.94 -10.70 3.94
CA ALA A 407 -14.57 -11.92 4.39
C ALA A 407 -15.90 -12.11 3.65
N LEU A 408 -15.88 -13.00 2.68
CA LEU A 408 -17.01 -13.43 1.87
C LEU A 408 -17.75 -14.64 2.48
N GLY A 409 -17.09 -15.36 3.39
CA GLY A 409 -17.64 -16.52 4.08
C GLY A 409 -17.81 -16.39 5.60
N PRO A 410 -18.18 -17.49 6.29
CA PRO A 410 -18.20 -17.59 7.74
C PRO A 410 -16.87 -17.20 8.40
N LEU A 411 -16.94 -16.35 9.43
CA LEU A 411 -15.80 -15.61 10.01
C LEU A 411 -14.79 -16.45 10.82
N THR A 412 -14.82 -17.77 10.68
CA THR A 412 -14.05 -18.74 11.49
C THR A 412 -12.55 -18.55 11.34
N ASN A 413 -12.05 -18.35 10.12
CA ASN A 413 -10.61 -18.18 9.87
C ASN A 413 -10.07 -16.92 10.56
N ILE A 414 -10.86 -15.85 10.55
CA ILE A 414 -10.52 -14.54 11.15
C ILE A 414 -10.61 -14.61 12.68
N ALA A 415 -11.65 -15.24 13.23
CA ALA A 415 -11.76 -15.45 14.67
C ALA A 415 -10.63 -16.35 15.21
N LEU A 416 -10.21 -17.36 14.46
CA LEU A 416 -9.03 -18.16 14.77
C LEU A 416 -7.72 -17.36 14.66
N ALA A 417 -7.59 -16.46 13.68
CA ALA A 417 -6.43 -15.56 13.58
C ALA A 417 -6.31 -14.64 14.81
N ILE A 418 -7.44 -14.11 15.31
CA ILE A 418 -7.52 -13.33 16.56
C ILE A 418 -7.11 -14.17 17.78
N GLN A 419 -7.47 -15.46 17.83
CA GLN A 419 -7.03 -16.38 18.89
C GLN A 419 -5.54 -16.74 18.82
N LEU A 420 -4.96 -16.81 17.61
CA LEU A 420 -3.55 -17.13 17.39
C LEU A 420 -2.63 -15.94 17.72
N ASP A 421 -3.04 -14.71 17.40
CA ASP A 421 -2.32 -13.48 17.71
C ASP A 421 -3.28 -12.43 18.28
N PRO A 422 -3.32 -12.22 19.61
CA PRO A 422 -4.20 -11.22 20.24
C PRO A 422 -3.95 -9.77 19.79
N GLU A 423 -2.81 -9.47 19.15
CA GLU A 423 -2.55 -8.16 18.55
C GLU A 423 -3.00 -8.09 17.07
N PHE A 424 -3.51 -9.18 16.48
CA PHE A 424 -3.98 -9.23 15.09
C PHE A 424 -4.97 -8.10 14.78
N SER A 425 -5.95 -7.84 15.65
CA SER A 425 -6.95 -6.77 15.50
C SER A 425 -6.34 -5.37 15.33
N LYS A 426 -5.11 -5.15 15.82
CA LYS A 426 -4.37 -3.88 15.73
C LYS A 426 -3.37 -3.85 14.57
N LYS A 427 -3.01 -5.03 14.05
CA LYS A 427 -2.04 -5.21 12.96
C LYS A 427 -2.72 -5.31 11.59
N ILE A 428 -3.92 -5.87 11.53
CA ILE A 428 -4.73 -5.86 10.32
C ILE A 428 -5.17 -4.42 10.00
N GLY A 429 -5.25 -4.05 8.73
CA GLY A 429 -5.65 -2.71 8.31
C GLY A 429 -7.16 -2.50 8.40
N GLN A 430 -7.93 -3.43 7.83
CA GLN A 430 -9.39 -3.41 7.85
C GLN A 430 -9.93 -4.84 7.65
N ILE A 431 -11.10 -5.13 8.21
CA ILE A 431 -11.87 -6.36 7.92
C ILE A 431 -13.22 -5.93 7.34
N VAL A 432 -13.48 -6.26 6.07
CA VAL A 432 -14.77 -6.01 5.42
C VAL A 432 -15.53 -7.34 5.40
N VAL A 433 -16.68 -7.38 6.05
CA VAL A 433 -17.48 -8.59 6.25
C VAL A 433 -18.71 -8.53 5.36
N LEU A 434 -18.85 -9.49 4.44
CA LEU A 434 -20.15 -9.87 3.89
C LEU A 434 -20.89 -10.67 4.95
N GLY A 435 -21.93 -10.08 5.54
CA GLY A 435 -22.78 -10.82 6.45
C GLY A 435 -23.60 -9.97 7.41
N GLY A 436 -24.62 -10.62 7.97
CA GLY A 436 -25.58 -10.01 8.86
C GLY A 436 -26.82 -9.43 8.16
N ALA A 437 -27.88 -9.25 8.93
CA ALA A 437 -29.19 -8.78 8.51
C ALA A 437 -29.60 -7.63 9.44
N PHE A 438 -29.17 -6.41 9.12
CA PHE A 438 -29.36 -5.26 9.99
C PHE A 438 -30.74 -4.63 9.76
N SER A 439 -31.65 -4.83 10.72
CA SER A 439 -33.05 -4.35 10.68
C SER A 439 -33.88 -4.88 9.50
N VAL A 440 -33.51 -6.04 8.96
CA VAL A 440 -34.22 -6.78 7.90
C VAL A 440 -34.26 -8.28 8.24
N ASN A 441 -35.07 -9.06 7.53
CA ASN A 441 -35.08 -10.52 7.69
C ASN A 441 -33.80 -11.16 7.13
N GLY A 442 -33.38 -12.27 7.73
CA GLY A 442 -32.30 -13.15 7.24
C GLY A 442 -32.66 -13.96 5.98
N ASN A 443 -31.65 -14.60 5.38
CA ASN A 443 -31.80 -15.45 4.18
C ASN A 443 -31.72 -16.97 4.45
N VAL A 444 -31.12 -17.42 5.56
CA VAL A 444 -31.17 -18.85 5.99
C VAL A 444 -32.44 -19.15 6.79
N ASN A 445 -32.85 -18.19 7.59
CA ASN A 445 -34.11 -18.15 8.32
C ASN A 445 -34.46 -16.68 8.57
N PRO A 446 -35.69 -16.34 9.01
CA PRO A 446 -36.09 -14.93 9.17
C PRO A 446 -35.19 -14.07 10.08
N ALA A 447 -34.38 -14.66 10.96
CA ALA A 447 -33.50 -13.95 11.87
C ALA A 447 -32.03 -13.88 11.42
N ALA A 448 -31.55 -14.78 10.56
CA ALA A 448 -30.11 -14.98 10.33
C ALA A 448 -29.71 -15.02 8.85
N GLU A 449 -28.60 -14.34 8.58
CA GLU A 449 -27.88 -14.36 7.31
C GLU A 449 -26.89 -15.55 7.27
N ALA A 450 -26.61 -16.09 6.08
CA ALA A 450 -25.87 -17.33 5.85
C ALA A 450 -24.46 -17.41 6.46
N ASN A 451 -23.63 -16.39 6.29
CA ASN A 451 -22.26 -16.36 6.78
C ASN A 451 -22.21 -16.28 8.30
N ILE A 452 -23.01 -15.39 8.89
CA ILE A 452 -23.13 -15.28 10.34
C ILE A 452 -23.79 -16.52 10.94
N PHE A 453 -24.77 -17.14 10.27
CA PHE A 453 -25.34 -18.42 10.69
C PHE A 453 -24.35 -19.59 10.60
N GLY A 454 -23.39 -19.51 9.66
CA GLY A 454 -22.30 -20.47 9.51
C GLY A 454 -21.48 -20.62 10.78
N ASP A 455 -21.04 -19.50 11.37
CA ASP A 455 -20.36 -19.49 12.67
C ASP A 455 -20.67 -18.20 13.48
N PRO A 456 -21.77 -18.19 14.26
CA PRO A 456 -22.17 -17.03 15.06
C PRO A 456 -21.20 -16.72 16.19
N ASP A 457 -20.52 -17.72 16.73
CA ASP A 457 -19.56 -17.58 17.82
C ASP A 457 -18.28 -16.90 17.29
N ALA A 458 -17.80 -17.31 16.11
CA ALA A 458 -16.73 -16.60 15.41
C ALA A 458 -17.13 -15.16 15.04
N ALA A 459 -18.38 -14.96 14.63
CA ALA A 459 -18.87 -13.63 14.29
C ALA A 459 -18.94 -12.67 15.49
N ASP A 460 -19.44 -13.11 16.66
CA ASP A 460 -19.43 -12.27 17.88
C ASP A 460 -17.99 -11.93 18.31
N ILE A 461 -17.05 -12.87 18.15
CA ILE A 461 -15.61 -12.63 18.38
C ILE A 461 -15.08 -11.54 17.43
N VAL A 462 -15.37 -11.61 16.12
CA VAL A 462 -14.89 -10.61 15.15
C VAL A 462 -15.52 -9.24 15.39
N PHE A 463 -16.83 -9.15 15.59
CA PHE A 463 -17.50 -7.86 15.86
C PHE A 463 -17.09 -7.23 17.19
N THR A 464 -16.67 -8.03 18.19
CA THR A 464 -16.18 -7.51 19.48
C THR A 464 -14.64 -7.45 19.58
N SER A 465 -13.91 -7.72 18.49
CA SER A 465 -12.45 -7.84 18.45
C SER A 465 -11.65 -6.53 18.61
N GLY A 466 -12.29 -5.39 18.35
CA GLY A 466 -11.63 -4.08 18.32
C GLY A 466 -10.83 -3.77 17.04
N ALA A 467 -10.94 -4.59 16.00
CA ALA A 467 -10.42 -4.28 14.66
C ALA A 467 -11.29 -3.22 13.94
N ASP A 468 -10.76 -2.57 12.89
CA ASP A 468 -11.59 -1.76 11.99
C ASP A 468 -12.46 -2.68 11.10
N VAL A 469 -13.67 -2.98 11.57
CA VAL A 469 -14.64 -3.83 10.89
C VAL A 469 -15.67 -2.97 10.14
N LEU A 470 -15.90 -3.30 8.87
CA LEU A 470 -17.03 -2.82 8.05
C LEU A 470 -17.95 -3.99 7.71
N ALA A 471 -19.15 -4.02 8.29
CA ALA A 471 -20.19 -5.00 7.98
C ALA A 471 -21.02 -4.54 6.78
N VAL A 472 -21.09 -5.38 5.75
CA VAL A 472 -21.94 -5.23 4.56
C VAL A 472 -23.00 -6.32 4.63
N GLY A 473 -24.12 -5.98 5.27
CA GLY A 473 -25.24 -6.91 5.47
C GLY A 473 -26.21 -6.95 4.30
N ILE A 474 -27.12 -7.93 4.32
CA ILE A 474 -28.11 -8.13 3.26
C ILE A 474 -29.16 -7.00 3.15
N ASN A 475 -29.28 -6.16 4.18
CA ASN A 475 -30.01 -4.89 4.10
C ASN A 475 -29.47 -3.95 3.01
N VAL A 476 -28.19 -4.10 2.63
CA VAL A 476 -27.55 -3.35 1.54
C VAL A 476 -27.47 -4.20 0.28
N THR A 477 -26.99 -5.45 0.35
CA THR A 477 -26.72 -6.22 -0.87
C THR A 477 -27.99 -6.61 -1.64
N HIS A 478 -29.15 -6.75 -0.98
CA HIS A 478 -30.43 -6.96 -1.68
C HIS A 478 -30.87 -5.75 -2.53
N GLN A 479 -30.20 -4.60 -2.42
CA GLN A 479 -30.43 -3.44 -3.29
C GLN A 479 -29.62 -3.53 -4.59
N VAL A 480 -28.56 -4.36 -4.63
CA VAL A 480 -27.64 -4.49 -5.76
C VAL A 480 -28.01 -5.72 -6.58
N VAL A 481 -28.85 -5.53 -7.60
CA VAL A 481 -29.38 -6.60 -8.45
C VAL A 481 -28.68 -6.58 -9.81
N LEU A 482 -28.10 -7.72 -10.20
CA LEU A 482 -27.71 -7.97 -11.59
C LEU A 482 -28.95 -8.47 -12.35
N THR A 483 -29.46 -7.68 -13.28
CA THR A 483 -30.73 -8.01 -13.97
C THR A 483 -30.53 -9.08 -15.06
N ASP A 484 -31.61 -9.65 -15.58
CA ASP A 484 -31.57 -10.49 -16.79
C ASP A 484 -30.89 -9.75 -17.97
N ALA A 485 -31.18 -8.46 -18.15
CA ALA A 485 -30.59 -7.65 -19.22
C ALA A 485 -29.07 -7.42 -19.01
N ASP A 486 -28.57 -7.47 -17.78
CA ASP A 486 -27.14 -7.36 -17.49
C ASP A 486 -26.43 -8.70 -17.67
N ARG A 487 -27.05 -9.82 -17.31
CA ARG A 487 -26.58 -11.18 -17.70
C ARG A 487 -26.42 -11.29 -19.22
N ASP A 488 -27.40 -10.80 -19.97
CA ASP A 488 -27.37 -10.89 -21.43
C ASP A 488 -26.24 -10.03 -22.02
N LYS A 489 -25.94 -8.85 -21.44
CA LYS A 489 -24.76 -8.04 -21.79
C LYS A 489 -23.44 -8.74 -21.45
N LEU A 490 -23.34 -9.42 -20.29
CA LEU A 490 -22.16 -10.21 -19.93
C LEU A 490 -21.93 -11.33 -20.96
N ALA A 491 -22.99 -12.08 -21.30
CA ALA A 491 -22.93 -13.18 -22.27
C ALA A 491 -22.59 -12.71 -23.70
N GLN A 492 -22.96 -11.48 -24.06
CA GLN A 492 -22.60 -10.85 -25.34
C GLN A 492 -21.21 -10.21 -25.34
N SER A 493 -20.59 -10.01 -24.18
CA SER A 493 -19.27 -9.38 -24.08
C SER A 493 -18.14 -10.35 -24.44
N GLY A 494 -17.04 -9.83 -24.99
CA GLY A 494 -15.85 -10.64 -25.29
C GLY A 494 -14.99 -11.01 -24.06
N GLY A 495 -15.36 -10.53 -22.86
CA GLY A 495 -14.56 -10.68 -21.64
C GLY A 495 -14.44 -12.12 -21.18
N LYS A 496 -13.21 -12.58 -20.94
CA LYS A 496 -12.88 -13.96 -20.54
C LYS A 496 -13.64 -14.39 -19.28
N TYR A 497 -13.75 -13.51 -18.29
CA TYR A 497 -14.42 -13.79 -17.02
C TYR A 497 -15.95 -13.72 -17.15
N ALA A 498 -16.47 -12.81 -17.97
CA ALA A 498 -17.91 -12.78 -18.29
C ALA A 498 -18.36 -14.08 -18.98
N GLN A 499 -17.60 -14.56 -19.97
CA GLN A 499 -17.85 -15.84 -20.67
C GLN A 499 -17.73 -17.08 -19.76
N TYR A 500 -16.96 -17.01 -18.67
CA TYR A 500 -16.96 -18.05 -17.64
C TYR A 500 -18.21 -17.94 -16.77
N LEU A 501 -18.51 -16.75 -16.25
CA LEU A 501 -19.65 -16.51 -15.37
C LEU A 501 -20.99 -16.87 -16.03
N SER A 502 -21.17 -16.60 -17.31
CA SER A 502 -22.37 -17.00 -18.07
C SER A 502 -22.65 -18.51 -18.05
N LYS A 503 -21.66 -19.36 -17.77
CA LYS A 503 -21.85 -20.83 -17.65
C LYS A 503 -22.35 -21.26 -16.28
N ILE A 504 -22.01 -20.51 -15.22
CA ILE A 504 -22.36 -20.87 -13.84
C ILE A 504 -23.59 -20.10 -13.34
N LEU A 505 -23.82 -18.88 -13.84
CA LEU A 505 -24.87 -17.98 -13.37
C LEU A 505 -26.28 -18.51 -13.59
N GLU A 506 -26.54 -19.33 -14.62
CA GLU A 506 -27.88 -19.86 -14.89
C GLU A 506 -28.49 -20.59 -13.67
N PHE A 507 -27.68 -21.35 -12.94
CA PHE A 507 -28.10 -22.04 -11.72
C PHE A 507 -28.50 -21.05 -10.61
N TYR A 508 -27.75 -19.97 -10.46
CA TYR A 508 -27.97 -18.92 -9.45
C TYR A 508 -29.20 -18.05 -9.78
N TYR A 509 -29.43 -17.75 -11.06
CA TYR A 509 -30.63 -17.09 -11.56
C TYR A 509 -31.87 -17.96 -11.36
N ALA A 510 -31.78 -19.28 -11.62
CA ALA A 510 -32.89 -20.21 -11.40
C ALA A 510 -33.31 -20.24 -9.92
N TYR A 511 -32.35 -20.30 -8.99
CA TYR A 511 -32.62 -20.20 -7.56
C TYR A 511 -33.28 -18.86 -7.18
N HIS A 512 -32.78 -17.72 -7.66
CA HIS A 512 -33.37 -16.41 -7.35
C HIS A 512 -34.79 -16.24 -7.91
N HIS A 513 -35.06 -16.81 -9.08
CA HIS A 513 -36.38 -16.80 -9.66
C HIS A 513 -37.38 -17.62 -8.83
N ASP A 514 -37.00 -18.82 -8.38
CA ASP A 514 -37.85 -19.71 -7.57
C ASP A 514 -38.04 -19.18 -6.13
N ALA A 515 -36.95 -18.84 -5.45
CA ALA A 515 -36.97 -18.48 -4.02
C ALA A 515 -37.40 -17.04 -3.73
N TYR A 516 -37.13 -16.09 -4.65
CA TYR A 516 -37.38 -14.66 -4.45
C TYR A 516 -38.30 -14.02 -5.51
N ALA A 517 -38.78 -14.78 -6.51
CA ALA A 517 -39.58 -14.25 -7.64
C ALA A 517 -38.93 -13.03 -8.34
N THR A 518 -37.59 -12.95 -8.35
CA THR A 518 -36.83 -11.78 -8.80
C THR A 518 -36.34 -11.96 -10.25
N GLN A 519 -36.32 -10.86 -11.02
CA GLN A 519 -35.79 -10.80 -12.40
C GLN A 519 -34.30 -10.42 -12.41
N GLY A 520 -33.49 -11.26 -11.78
CA GLY A 520 -32.08 -11.00 -11.52
C GLY A 520 -31.55 -11.77 -10.31
N VAL A 521 -30.29 -11.51 -9.97
CA VAL A 521 -29.62 -12.07 -8.78
C VAL A 521 -29.05 -10.97 -7.90
N TYR A 522 -28.98 -11.20 -6.60
CA TYR A 522 -28.33 -10.27 -5.67
C TYR A 522 -26.81 -10.40 -5.75
N LEU A 523 -26.11 -9.28 -5.84
CA LEU A 523 -24.64 -9.25 -5.87
C LEU A 523 -24.10 -9.09 -4.45
N HIS A 524 -24.15 -10.16 -3.66
CA HIS A 524 -23.64 -10.19 -2.28
C HIS A 524 -22.15 -9.87 -2.22
N ASP A 525 -21.32 -10.80 -2.69
CA ASP A 525 -19.86 -10.76 -2.61
C ASP A 525 -19.22 -9.63 -3.40
N PRO A 526 -19.63 -9.33 -4.65
CA PRO A 526 -19.07 -8.22 -5.40
C PRO A 526 -19.34 -6.87 -4.71
N THR A 527 -20.47 -6.73 -4.00
CA THR A 527 -20.76 -5.51 -3.23
C THR A 527 -19.86 -5.38 -2.00
N ALA A 528 -19.63 -6.46 -1.25
CA ALA A 528 -18.72 -6.44 -0.09
C ALA A 528 -17.27 -6.18 -0.50
N LEU A 529 -16.81 -6.79 -1.60
CA LEU A 529 -15.52 -6.48 -2.21
C LEU A 529 -15.43 -5.01 -2.63
N LEU A 530 -16.42 -4.50 -3.39
CA LEU A 530 -16.38 -3.12 -3.86
C LEU A 530 -16.50 -2.10 -2.71
N ALA A 531 -17.12 -2.44 -1.59
CA ALA A 531 -17.07 -1.64 -0.37
C ALA A 531 -15.65 -1.54 0.22
N ALA A 532 -14.84 -2.60 0.10
CA ALA A 532 -13.43 -2.58 0.48
C ALA A 532 -12.57 -1.74 -0.49
N VAL A 533 -12.91 -1.74 -1.78
CA VAL A 533 -12.13 -1.08 -2.84
C VAL A 533 -12.48 0.40 -2.99
N ASN A 534 -13.77 0.72 -3.15
CA ASN A 534 -14.31 2.06 -3.31
C ASN A 534 -15.39 2.34 -2.25
N PRO A 535 -15.01 2.74 -1.03
CA PRO A 535 -15.95 2.97 0.08
C PRO A 535 -16.91 4.14 -0.14
N SER A 536 -16.79 4.92 -1.23
CA SER A 536 -17.76 5.96 -1.59
C SER A 536 -19.08 5.40 -2.15
N LEU A 537 -19.08 4.14 -2.60
CA LEU A 537 -20.28 3.44 -3.08
C LEU A 537 -21.29 3.14 -1.96
N LEU A 538 -20.88 3.13 -0.69
CA LEU A 538 -21.74 2.81 0.45
C LEU A 538 -21.72 3.94 1.48
N THR A 539 -22.83 4.12 2.20
CA THR A 539 -22.81 4.86 3.48
C THR A 539 -22.90 3.89 4.65
N TYR A 540 -22.28 4.25 5.76
CA TYR A 540 -22.22 3.43 6.97
C TYR A 540 -22.50 4.25 8.23
N ILE A 541 -22.97 3.58 9.27
CA ILE A 541 -23.15 4.13 10.61
C ILE A 541 -22.25 3.34 11.56
N GLU A 542 -21.64 4.01 12.54
CA GLU A 542 -20.86 3.37 13.59
C GLU A 542 -21.72 3.03 14.81
N GLY A 543 -21.46 1.88 15.43
CA GLY A 543 -22.18 1.39 16.60
C GLY A 543 -21.66 0.03 17.04
N VAL A 544 -22.28 -0.57 18.04
CA VAL A 544 -21.89 -1.91 18.54
C VAL A 544 -22.74 -2.97 17.87
N VAL A 545 -22.10 -4.03 17.35
CA VAL A 545 -22.78 -5.24 16.89
C VAL A 545 -22.52 -6.38 17.89
N ARG A 546 -23.58 -7.13 18.20
CA ARG A 546 -23.51 -8.43 18.89
C ARG A 546 -24.23 -9.48 18.06
N VAL A 547 -23.83 -10.74 18.21
CA VAL A 547 -24.44 -11.88 17.51
C VAL A 547 -25.07 -12.84 18.51
N GLN A 548 -26.32 -13.22 18.25
CA GLN A 548 -27.00 -14.25 19.02
C GLN A 548 -26.45 -15.64 18.65
N THR A 549 -25.76 -16.33 19.56
CA THR A 549 -25.11 -17.62 19.25
C THR A 549 -25.99 -18.86 19.46
N THR A 550 -27.13 -18.72 20.15
CA THR A 550 -27.99 -19.85 20.56
C THR A 550 -29.49 -19.56 20.35
N GLY A 551 -30.31 -20.62 20.40
CA GLY A 551 -31.78 -20.52 20.29
C GLY A 551 -32.29 -20.30 18.87
N ILE A 552 -33.58 -19.97 18.73
CA ILE A 552 -34.26 -19.82 17.43
C ILE A 552 -33.74 -18.63 16.59
N MET A 553 -33.12 -17.65 17.25
CA MET A 553 -32.49 -16.48 16.63
C MET A 553 -30.97 -16.66 16.47
N ARG A 554 -30.43 -17.88 16.56
CA ARG A 554 -29.01 -18.14 16.32
C ARG A 554 -28.58 -17.57 14.97
N GLY A 555 -27.53 -16.75 14.94
CA GLY A 555 -27.02 -16.03 13.78
C GLY A 555 -27.62 -14.62 13.57
N LEU A 556 -28.55 -14.18 14.43
CA LEU A 556 -29.08 -12.81 14.38
C LEU A 556 -28.00 -11.80 14.76
N THR A 557 -27.80 -10.81 13.89
CA THR A 557 -26.93 -9.65 14.11
C THR A 557 -27.75 -8.49 14.68
N ILE A 558 -27.38 -8.02 15.86
CA ILE A 558 -28.11 -6.96 16.57
C ILE A 558 -27.19 -5.75 16.71
N PHE A 559 -27.57 -4.65 16.06
CA PHE A 559 -26.80 -3.41 15.99
C PHE A 559 -27.41 -2.34 16.89
N ASP A 560 -26.60 -1.76 17.77
CA ASP A 560 -26.92 -0.56 18.53
C ASP A 560 -26.04 0.60 18.08
N ASN A 561 -26.64 1.52 17.34
CA ASN A 561 -26.08 2.81 16.95
C ASN A 561 -26.76 3.98 17.68
N SER A 562 -27.57 3.69 18.70
CA SER A 562 -28.43 4.70 19.30
C SER A 562 -27.64 5.62 20.23
N HIS A 563 -27.96 6.91 20.21
CA HIS A 563 -27.53 7.84 21.25
C HIS A 563 -28.32 7.67 22.57
N LYS A 564 -29.05 6.55 22.71
CA LYS A 564 -29.87 6.26 23.88
C LYS A 564 -28.96 5.82 25.02
N ARG A 565 -28.95 6.60 26.10
CA ARG A 565 -28.43 6.11 27.37
C ARG A 565 -29.35 5.01 27.91
N PHE A 566 -28.80 3.82 28.12
CA PHE A 566 -29.43 2.78 28.92
C PHE A 566 -29.15 3.05 30.40
N GLU A 567 -30.14 2.79 31.27
CA GLU A 567 -29.96 2.99 32.73
C GLU A 567 -29.13 1.87 33.37
N GLU A 568 -29.18 0.67 32.79
CA GLU A 568 -28.40 -0.50 33.20
C GLU A 568 -27.34 -0.85 32.14
N GLN A 569 -26.25 -1.49 32.56
CA GLN A 569 -25.22 -1.98 31.65
C GLN A 569 -25.77 -3.16 30.83
N THR A 570 -25.73 -3.02 29.51
CA THR A 570 -26.18 -4.03 28.54
C THR A 570 -25.02 -4.84 27.96
N GLU A 571 -25.33 -5.93 27.25
CA GLU A 571 -24.37 -6.72 26.47
C GLU A 571 -23.66 -5.95 25.34
N TRP A 572 -24.15 -4.75 24.97
CA TRP A 572 -23.50 -3.83 24.02
C TRP A 572 -22.59 -2.82 24.73
N SER A 573 -22.73 -2.65 26.04
CA SER A 573 -22.01 -1.63 26.81
C SER A 573 -20.52 -1.95 26.89
N HIS A 574 -19.69 -0.92 26.65
CA HIS A 574 -18.21 -0.99 26.65
C HIS A 574 -17.59 -1.94 25.60
N LYS A 575 -18.36 -2.39 24.61
CA LYS A 575 -17.84 -3.10 23.43
C LYS A 575 -17.26 -2.10 22.42
N PRO A 576 -16.30 -2.51 21.58
CA PRO A 576 -15.81 -1.65 20.49
C PRO A 576 -16.91 -1.41 19.46
N THR A 577 -16.83 -0.26 18.78
CA THR A 577 -17.72 0.07 17.66
C THR A 577 -17.18 -0.47 16.35
N VAL A 578 -18.08 -0.85 15.45
CA VAL A 578 -17.83 -1.25 14.07
C VAL A 578 -18.66 -0.38 13.13
N LYS A 579 -18.29 -0.34 11.84
CA LYS A 579 -19.08 0.32 10.80
C LYS A 579 -20.08 -0.69 10.24
N VAL A 580 -21.35 -0.30 10.11
CA VAL A 580 -22.39 -1.09 9.46
C VAL A 580 -22.92 -0.31 8.27
N ALA A 581 -22.88 -0.91 7.09
CA ALA A 581 -23.40 -0.29 5.87
C ALA A 581 -24.94 -0.20 5.91
N VAL A 582 -25.47 0.94 5.46
CA VAL A 582 -26.91 1.25 5.50
C VAL A 582 -27.50 1.63 4.15
N THR A 583 -26.71 2.21 3.23
CA THR A 583 -27.12 2.46 1.84
C THR A 583 -26.00 2.13 0.87
N VAL A 584 -26.35 1.91 -0.41
CA VAL A 584 -25.43 1.70 -1.52
C VAL A 584 -25.91 2.44 -2.77
N ASP A 585 -24.97 2.97 -3.55
CA ASP A 585 -25.23 3.35 -4.94
C ASP A 585 -25.26 2.06 -5.78
N ALA A 586 -26.40 1.39 -5.79
CA ALA A 586 -26.59 0.13 -6.51
C ALA A 586 -26.31 0.27 -8.02
N PRO A 587 -26.80 1.30 -8.75
CA PRO A 587 -26.45 1.51 -10.15
C PRO A 587 -24.94 1.64 -10.39
N ALA A 588 -24.22 2.43 -9.60
CA ALA A 588 -22.76 2.56 -9.73
C ALA A 588 -22.02 1.26 -9.38
N THR A 589 -22.51 0.52 -8.39
CA THR A 589 -21.94 -0.78 -7.98
C THR A 589 -22.10 -1.82 -9.08
N VAL A 590 -23.31 -2.01 -9.64
CA VAL A 590 -23.56 -2.92 -10.77
C VAL A 590 -22.73 -2.49 -11.98
N LYS A 591 -22.70 -1.19 -12.32
CA LYS A 591 -21.88 -0.66 -13.42
C LYS A 591 -20.40 -1.03 -13.27
N LEU A 592 -19.82 -0.85 -12.08
CA LEU A 592 -18.41 -1.14 -11.83
C LEU A 592 -18.12 -2.65 -11.91
N VAL A 593 -19.01 -3.51 -11.39
CA VAL A 593 -18.91 -4.98 -11.56
C VAL A 593 -18.89 -5.34 -13.06
N MET A 594 -19.85 -4.80 -13.83
CA MET A 594 -19.97 -5.05 -15.26
C MET A 594 -18.73 -4.58 -16.03
N GLU A 595 -18.22 -3.37 -15.77
CA GLU A 595 -17.02 -2.83 -16.40
C GLU A 595 -15.76 -3.67 -16.12
N ARG A 596 -15.63 -4.22 -14.90
CA ARG A 596 -14.51 -5.10 -14.54
C ARG A 596 -14.59 -6.46 -15.23
N LEU A 597 -15.79 -7.03 -15.36
CA LEU A 597 -16.01 -8.37 -15.94
C LEU A 597 -16.04 -8.39 -17.47
N MET A 598 -16.63 -7.38 -18.12
CA MET A 598 -16.74 -7.31 -19.59
C MET A 598 -15.39 -6.99 -20.27
N ASN A 599 -14.51 -6.27 -19.58
CA ASN A 599 -13.18 -5.89 -20.07
C ASN A 599 -12.08 -6.83 -19.54
N SER A 600 -12.36 -8.13 -19.43
CA SER A 600 -11.46 -9.15 -18.82
C SER A 600 -10.67 -9.99 -19.82
#